data_AF-A0A1G0LF90-F1
#
_entry.id   AF-A0A1G0LF90-F1
#
_cell.length_a   1.000
_cell.length_b   1.000
_cell.length_c   1.000
_cell.angle_alpha   90.00
_cell.angle_beta   90.00
_cell.angle_gamma   90.00
#
_symmetry.space_group_name_H-M   'P 1'
#
loop_
_entity.id
_entity.type
_entity.pdbx_description
1 polymer ?
#
loop_
_entity_poly.entity_id
_entity_poly.type
_entity_poly.pdbx_seq_one_letter_code
_entity_poly.pdbx_strand_id
1 'polypeptide(L)'
;MSPLRGLLLSVATTCLLSVVAFGAEPAKPKVALSNSDCVKCHTAPPADIEAKGGAHKTNVTCQDCHVGHPPAVKKNVIPQCSMCHSDKPHYKLANCQRCHNNPHTPKDIKLANNITDECLSCHSQQIVKLKQVPSKHTKLACSFCHNVHGKIPACTQCHKPHSADMGAADCKRCHQAHMPTAVTYASDTTNKMCASCHKQAFDHLASSDAKHKTVTCVTCHKEKHKMVPTCQSCHGAPHPAGMLAKFTKCGDCHSTAHKLNHWDSAKKAPASAAPAAKSAPKKK
;
A
#
# COMPACT_ATOMS: atom_id res chain seq x y z
N MET A 1 -8.90 -66.81 97.22
CA MET A 1 -9.63 -66.28 98.39
C MET A 1 -10.51 -65.15 97.91
N SER A 2 -11.76 -65.24 98.32
CA SER A 2 -12.93 -64.44 97.92
C SER A 2 -12.89 -63.03 98.57
N PRO A 3 -13.93 -62.17 98.45
CA PRO A 3 -13.93 -60.95 97.64
C PRO A 3 -14.26 -59.71 98.49
N LEU A 4 -14.49 -58.53 97.90
CA LEU A 4 -15.44 -57.51 98.40
C LEU A 4 -15.59 -56.41 97.33
N ARG A 5 -16.65 -56.37 96.52
CA ARG A 5 -17.99 -55.80 96.79
C ARG A 5 -17.94 -54.40 97.46
N GLY A 6 -18.15 -53.37 96.64
CA GLY A 6 -18.42 -52.00 97.06
C GLY A 6 -19.28 -51.30 96.00
N LEU A 7 -20.59 -51.37 96.19
CA LEU A 7 -21.63 -50.69 95.42
C LEU A 7 -21.73 -49.24 95.94
N LEU A 8 -21.48 -48.22 95.12
CA LEU A 8 -21.81 -46.83 95.46
C LEU A 8 -22.43 -46.08 94.26
N LEU A 9 -23.72 -45.82 94.46
CA LEU A 9 -24.64 -44.82 93.91
C LEU A 9 -24.15 -43.83 92.84
N SER A 10 -24.95 -43.80 91.78
CA SER A 10 -25.10 -42.76 90.77
C SER A 10 -25.38 -41.36 91.35
N VAL A 11 -24.62 -40.37 90.88
CA VAL A 11 -25.09 -38.98 90.75
C VAL A 11 -24.72 -38.51 89.35
N ALA A 12 -25.68 -38.59 88.43
CA ALA A 12 -25.55 -38.03 87.10
C ALA A 12 -25.77 -36.51 87.19
N THR A 13 -24.68 -35.75 87.29
CA THR A 13 -24.71 -34.29 87.18
C THR A 13 -24.78 -33.92 85.71
N THR A 14 -25.99 -33.77 85.16
CA THR A 14 -26.22 -33.21 83.82
C THR A 14 -25.86 -31.73 83.83
N CYS A 15 -24.61 -31.43 83.50
CA CYS A 15 -24.16 -30.09 83.20
C CYS A 15 -24.76 -29.68 81.84
N LEU A 16 -25.88 -28.94 81.85
CA LEU A 16 -26.40 -28.28 80.66
C LEU A 16 -25.39 -27.22 80.20
N LEU A 17 -24.49 -27.59 79.29
CA LEU A 17 -23.79 -26.63 78.46
C LEU A 17 -24.80 -26.05 77.47
N SER A 18 -25.30 -24.85 77.78
CA SER A 18 -25.94 -23.98 76.80
C SER A 18 -24.90 -23.62 75.73
N VAL A 19 -24.83 -24.43 74.68
CA VAL A 19 -24.09 -24.09 73.46
C VAL A 19 -24.80 -22.90 72.83
N VAL A 20 -24.30 -21.70 73.07
CA VAL A 20 -24.68 -20.52 72.29
C VAL A 20 -24.07 -20.74 70.91
N ALA A 21 -24.83 -21.37 70.02
CA ALA A 21 -24.51 -21.42 68.61
C ALA A 21 -24.56 -19.98 68.09
N PHE A 22 -23.40 -19.33 68.00
CA PHE A 22 -23.24 -18.16 67.13
C PHE A 22 -23.55 -18.64 65.71
N GLY A 23 -24.80 -18.48 65.29
CA GLY A 23 -25.20 -18.69 63.91
C GLY A 23 -24.32 -17.80 63.05
N ALA A 24 -23.48 -18.40 62.21
CA ALA A 24 -22.77 -17.67 61.18
C ALA A 24 -23.83 -16.94 60.35
N GLU A 25 -23.80 -15.61 60.34
CA GLU A 25 -24.67 -14.83 59.48
C GLU A 25 -24.48 -15.30 58.04
N PRO A 26 -25.56 -15.60 57.30
CA PRO A 26 -25.46 -15.98 55.91
C PRO A 26 -24.73 -14.86 55.17
N ALA A 27 -23.66 -15.21 54.44
CA ALA A 27 -22.89 -14.26 53.66
C ALA A 27 -23.84 -13.43 52.79
N LYS A 28 -23.85 -12.10 52.97
CA LYS A 28 -24.68 -11.19 52.19
C LYS A 28 -24.47 -11.49 50.69
N PRO A 29 -25.55 -11.69 49.91
CA PRO A 29 -25.42 -11.97 48.49
C PRO A 29 -24.66 -10.81 47.84
N LYS A 30 -23.54 -11.14 47.19
CA LYS A 30 -22.80 -10.14 46.40
C LYS A 30 -23.70 -9.71 45.26
N VAL A 31 -24.08 -8.44 45.26
CA VAL A 31 -24.85 -7.82 44.16
C VAL A 31 -24.04 -8.00 42.88
N ALA A 32 -24.64 -8.68 41.90
CA ALA A 32 -24.02 -8.88 40.59
C ALA A 32 -24.06 -7.57 39.80
N LEU A 33 -22.97 -7.26 39.10
CA LEU A 33 -22.87 -6.08 38.25
C LEU A 33 -23.75 -6.26 37.01
N SER A 34 -24.55 -5.26 36.65
CA SER A 34 -25.33 -5.23 35.41
C SER A 34 -24.70 -4.28 34.38
N ASN A 35 -25.07 -4.42 33.09
CA ASN A 35 -24.56 -3.53 32.03
C ASN A 35 -24.93 -2.05 32.26
N SER A 36 -26.07 -1.76 32.91
CA SER A 36 -26.48 -0.39 33.21
C SER A 36 -25.68 0.25 34.36
N ASP A 37 -24.93 -0.54 35.12
CA ASP A 37 -24.07 -0.04 36.18
C ASP A 37 -22.75 0.52 35.63
N CYS A 38 -22.30 0.07 34.45
CA CYS A 38 -21.00 0.43 33.88
C CYS A 38 -20.85 1.95 33.70
N VAL A 39 -21.90 2.64 33.24
CA VAL A 39 -21.88 4.09 32.99
C VAL A 39 -21.75 4.92 34.27
N LYS A 40 -22.09 4.36 35.44
CA LYS A 40 -21.97 5.05 36.73
C LYS A 40 -20.51 5.35 37.09
N CYS A 41 -19.56 4.59 36.55
CA CYS A 41 -18.12 4.76 36.77
C CYS A 41 -17.31 4.97 35.49
N HIS A 42 -17.75 4.40 34.36
CA HIS A 42 -17.11 4.51 33.05
C HIS A 42 -18.00 5.31 32.11
N THR A 43 -17.87 6.63 32.12
CA THR A 43 -18.70 7.50 31.27
C THR A 43 -18.23 7.53 29.80
N ALA A 44 -16.93 7.38 29.55
CA ALA A 44 -16.37 7.46 28.21
C ALA A 44 -16.68 6.25 27.31
N PRO A 45 -16.47 4.98 27.72
CA PRO A 45 -16.76 3.82 26.85
C PRO A 45 -18.20 3.72 26.33
N PRO A 46 -19.25 3.92 27.15
CA PRO A 46 -20.62 3.93 26.66
C PRO A 46 -20.87 5.07 25.66
N ALA A 47 -20.32 6.26 25.89
CA ALA A 47 -20.43 7.39 24.97
C ALA A 47 -19.72 7.13 23.63
N ASP A 48 -18.53 6.51 23.67
CA ASP A 48 -17.77 6.09 22.50
C ASP A 48 -18.55 5.05 21.67
N ILE A 49 -19.13 4.03 22.32
CA ILE A 49 -19.96 3.01 21.66
C ILE A 49 -21.20 3.65 21.04
N GLU A 50 -21.87 4.54 21.78
CA GLU A 50 -23.06 5.23 21.31
C GLU A 50 -22.79 6.03 20.04
N ALA A 51 -21.67 6.76 20.01
CA ALA A 51 -21.27 7.60 18.90
C ALA A 51 -20.69 6.81 17.71
N LYS A 52 -19.86 5.79 17.97
CA LYS A 52 -18.99 5.15 16.94
C LYS A 52 -18.77 3.64 17.13
N GLY A 53 -19.54 2.97 17.97
CA GLY A 53 -19.40 1.54 18.28
C GLY A 53 -19.75 0.60 17.13
N GLY A 54 -20.57 1.05 16.16
CA GLY A 54 -21.03 0.21 15.07
C GLY A 54 -21.76 -1.03 15.62
N ALA A 55 -21.36 -2.23 15.17
CA ALA A 55 -21.96 -3.48 15.64
C ALA A 55 -21.72 -3.74 17.14
N HIS A 56 -20.71 -3.13 17.76
CA HIS A 56 -20.50 -3.29 19.21
C HIS A 56 -21.59 -2.62 20.04
N LYS A 57 -22.39 -1.73 19.44
CA LYS A 57 -23.54 -1.08 20.08
C LYS A 57 -24.75 -2.02 20.20
N THR A 58 -24.89 -2.96 19.27
CA THR A 58 -26.13 -3.75 19.10
C THR A 58 -25.94 -5.25 19.30
N ASN A 59 -24.74 -5.77 19.04
CA ASN A 59 -24.51 -7.22 18.99
C ASN A 59 -23.76 -7.77 20.20
N VAL A 60 -23.24 -6.88 21.05
CA VAL A 60 -22.54 -7.24 22.29
C VAL A 60 -22.91 -6.21 23.36
N THR A 61 -22.77 -6.63 24.61
CA THR A 61 -22.92 -5.81 25.80
C THR A 61 -21.58 -5.63 26.50
N CYS A 62 -21.53 -4.79 27.53
CA CYS A 62 -20.29 -4.54 28.28
C CYS A 62 -19.72 -5.84 28.86
N GLN A 63 -20.59 -6.72 29.39
CA GLN A 63 -20.19 -7.98 30.01
C GLN A 63 -19.85 -9.10 29.02
N ASP A 64 -20.29 -8.99 27.76
CA ASP A 64 -19.86 -9.95 26.71
C ASP A 64 -18.39 -9.77 26.34
N CYS A 65 -17.86 -8.56 26.55
CA CYS A 65 -16.45 -8.23 26.35
C CYS A 65 -15.68 -8.12 27.68
N HIS A 66 -16.30 -7.73 28.79
CA HIS A 66 -15.64 -7.63 30.09
C HIS A 66 -16.07 -8.77 31.01
N VAL A 67 -15.31 -9.88 31.00
CA VAL A 67 -15.63 -11.11 31.75
C VAL A 67 -15.39 -10.98 33.27
N GLY A 68 -15.04 -9.79 33.75
CA GLY A 68 -14.93 -9.48 35.16
C GLY A 68 -14.46 -8.07 35.42
N HIS A 69 -14.34 -7.73 36.71
CA HIS A 69 -13.97 -6.39 37.15
C HIS A 69 -12.84 -6.46 38.19
N PRO A 70 -11.83 -5.57 38.15
CA PRO A 70 -10.83 -5.47 39.20
C PRO A 70 -11.45 -5.14 40.58
N PRO A 71 -10.93 -5.66 41.70
CA PRO A 71 -9.76 -6.55 41.81
C PRO A 71 -10.07 -8.04 41.62
N ALA A 72 -11.35 -8.43 41.44
CA ALA A 72 -11.76 -9.83 41.35
C ALA A 72 -11.15 -10.54 40.14
N VAL A 73 -11.04 -9.84 39.01
CA VAL A 73 -10.32 -10.31 37.81
C VAL A 73 -9.15 -9.38 37.53
N LYS A 74 -7.93 -9.94 37.55
CA LYS A 74 -6.68 -9.16 37.42
C LYS A 74 -6.11 -9.13 36.00
N LYS A 75 -6.44 -10.10 35.15
CA LYS A 75 -5.88 -10.26 33.80
C LYS A 75 -6.96 -10.75 32.85
N ASN A 76 -6.78 -10.48 31.56
CA ASN A 76 -7.66 -10.94 30.48
C ASN A 76 -9.13 -10.62 30.72
N VAL A 77 -9.40 -9.45 31.32
CA VAL A 77 -10.76 -8.93 31.49
C VAL A 77 -11.44 -8.80 30.12
N ILE A 78 -10.67 -8.42 29.10
CA ILE A 78 -11.09 -8.34 27.71
C ILE A 78 -10.59 -9.60 26.98
N PRO A 79 -11.47 -10.39 26.34
CA PRO A 79 -11.08 -11.56 25.57
C PRO A 79 -10.32 -11.17 24.29
N GLN A 80 -9.73 -12.16 23.62
CA GLN A 80 -9.09 -11.92 22.33
C GLN A 80 -10.14 -11.56 21.28
N CYS A 81 -9.83 -10.56 20.44
CA CYS A 81 -10.73 -10.13 19.36
C CYS A 81 -11.12 -11.28 18.42
N SER A 82 -10.21 -12.25 18.25
CA SER A 82 -10.41 -13.41 17.39
C SER A 82 -11.49 -14.39 17.88
N MET A 83 -11.98 -14.26 19.12
CA MET A 83 -13.09 -15.07 19.61
C MET A 83 -14.41 -14.75 18.91
N CYS A 84 -14.56 -13.51 18.41
CA CYS A 84 -15.74 -13.07 17.68
C CYS A 84 -15.44 -12.67 16.23
N HIS A 85 -14.18 -12.35 15.90
CA HIS A 85 -13.74 -11.97 14.56
C HIS A 85 -12.83 -13.03 13.93
N SER A 86 -13.30 -13.76 12.92
CA SER A 86 -12.54 -14.90 12.36
C SER A 86 -12.66 -15.09 10.84
N ASP A 87 -13.67 -14.53 10.20
CA ASP A 87 -14.08 -14.92 8.84
C ASP A 87 -13.19 -14.44 7.69
N LYS A 88 -12.13 -13.68 7.96
CA LYS A 88 -11.29 -13.04 6.94
C LYS A 88 -9.81 -13.11 7.29
N PRO A 89 -8.90 -13.11 6.29
CA PRO A 89 -7.45 -13.07 6.54
C PRO A 89 -7.02 -11.94 7.47
N HIS A 90 -7.67 -10.78 7.37
CA HIS A 90 -7.46 -9.64 8.24
C HIS A 90 -7.61 -9.98 9.74
N TYR A 91 -8.57 -10.83 10.11
CA TYR A 91 -8.80 -11.18 11.52
C TYR A 91 -7.77 -12.17 12.08
N LYS A 92 -6.91 -12.74 11.22
CA LYS A 92 -5.78 -13.57 11.64
C LYS A 92 -4.54 -12.76 12.01
N LEU A 93 -4.57 -11.43 11.80
CA LEU A 93 -3.46 -10.54 12.13
C LEU A 93 -3.28 -10.47 13.66
N ALA A 94 -2.02 -10.43 14.08
CA ALA A 94 -1.66 -10.13 15.45
C ALA A 94 -1.78 -8.61 15.73
N ASN A 95 -1.85 -8.24 17.01
CA ASN A 95 -1.77 -6.84 17.47
C ASN A 95 -2.82 -5.91 16.84
N CYS A 96 -4.10 -6.29 16.90
CA CYS A 96 -5.23 -5.54 16.32
C CYS A 96 -5.23 -4.05 16.71
N GLN A 97 -4.77 -3.73 17.92
CA GLN A 97 -4.71 -2.38 18.48
C GLN A 97 -3.69 -1.45 17.81
N ARG A 98 -2.81 -1.97 16.93
CA ARG A 98 -1.93 -1.12 16.09
C ARG A 98 -2.71 -0.22 15.14
N CYS A 99 -3.94 -0.61 14.79
CA CYS A 99 -4.85 0.19 13.98
C CYS A 99 -6.17 0.45 14.71
N HIS A 100 -6.69 -0.55 15.43
CA HIS A 100 -7.93 -0.44 16.21
C HIS A 100 -7.62 -0.01 17.65
N ASN A 101 -7.15 1.23 17.83
CA ASN A 101 -6.66 1.71 19.12
C ASN A 101 -7.74 1.78 20.21
N ASN A 102 -9.02 1.80 19.83
CA ASN A 102 -10.14 1.78 20.76
C ASN A 102 -11.17 0.71 20.34
N PRO A 103 -11.31 -0.39 21.11
CA PRO A 103 -12.33 -1.41 20.87
C PRO A 103 -13.78 -0.91 20.94
N HIS A 104 -14.02 0.22 21.60
CA HIS A 104 -15.34 0.86 21.70
C HIS A 104 -15.68 1.69 20.46
N THR A 105 -14.70 2.02 19.62
CA THR A 105 -14.90 2.71 18.34
C THR A 105 -14.17 1.95 17.22
N PRO A 106 -14.55 0.69 16.93
CA PRO A 106 -13.73 -0.24 16.16
C PRO A 106 -13.47 0.21 14.72
N LYS A 107 -14.31 1.06 14.13
CA LYS A 107 -14.12 1.61 12.77
C LYS A 107 -13.36 2.95 12.75
N ASP A 108 -13.17 3.58 13.90
CA ASP A 108 -12.37 4.80 14.05
C ASP A 108 -10.92 4.41 14.31
N ILE A 109 -10.20 4.11 13.23
CA ILE A 109 -8.84 3.56 13.29
C ILE A 109 -7.78 4.63 13.08
N LYS A 110 -6.66 4.49 13.78
CA LYS A 110 -5.45 5.28 13.56
C LYS A 110 -4.33 4.33 13.20
N LEU A 111 -3.83 4.45 11.98
CA LEU A 111 -2.76 3.59 11.50
C LEU A 111 -1.46 3.92 12.24
N ALA A 112 -0.85 2.92 12.85
CA ALA A 112 0.52 3.03 13.30
C ALA A 112 1.49 3.22 12.11
N ASN A 113 2.69 3.72 12.41
CA ASN A 113 3.76 3.79 11.44
C ASN A 113 4.30 2.38 11.12
N ASN A 114 4.97 2.27 9.96
CA ASN A 114 5.64 1.06 9.50
C ASN A 114 4.74 -0.18 9.50
N ILE A 115 3.55 -0.08 8.87
CA ILE A 115 2.66 -1.22 8.61
C ILE A 115 2.67 -1.55 7.12
N THR A 116 2.78 -2.85 6.83
CA THR A 116 2.73 -3.40 5.47
C THR A 116 1.91 -4.67 5.50
N ASP A 117 2.29 -5.65 6.31
CA ASP A 117 1.67 -6.98 6.33
C ASP A 117 0.17 -6.92 6.63
N GLU A 118 -0.24 -6.03 7.53
CA GLU A 118 -1.65 -5.79 7.84
C GLU A 118 -2.43 -5.32 6.60
N CYS A 119 -1.84 -4.43 5.79
CA CYS A 119 -2.46 -3.93 4.57
C CYS A 119 -2.63 -5.06 3.54
N LEU A 120 -1.67 -5.98 3.48
CA LEU A 120 -1.65 -7.09 2.51
C LEU A 120 -2.73 -8.14 2.79
N SER A 121 -3.33 -8.15 3.99
CA SER A 121 -4.50 -8.99 4.29
C SER A 121 -5.69 -8.73 3.35
N CYS A 122 -5.78 -7.52 2.76
CA CYS A 122 -6.79 -7.14 1.76
C CYS A 122 -6.17 -6.63 0.45
N HIS A 123 -4.99 -6.00 0.49
CA HIS A 123 -4.35 -5.33 -0.66
C HIS A 123 -3.15 -6.10 -1.23
N SER A 124 -3.30 -7.42 -1.41
CA SER A 124 -2.21 -8.32 -1.85
C SER A 124 -1.61 -7.98 -3.21
N GLN A 125 -2.37 -7.42 -4.15
CA GLN A 125 -1.86 -7.11 -5.49
C GLN A 125 -0.86 -5.95 -5.51
N GLN A 126 -0.86 -5.09 -4.50
CA GLN A 126 -0.01 -3.90 -4.52
C GLN A 126 1.45 -4.23 -4.26
N ILE A 127 1.71 -5.23 -3.40
CA ILE A 127 3.07 -5.72 -3.17
C ILE A 127 3.62 -6.47 -4.39
N VAL A 128 2.76 -7.17 -5.15
CA VAL A 128 3.15 -7.83 -6.40
C VAL A 128 3.67 -6.80 -7.40
N LYS A 129 2.92 -5.71 -7.58
CA LYS A 129 3.31 -4.59 -8.45
C LYS A 129 4.63 -3.94 -8.05
N LEU A 130 4.81 -3.63 -6.75
CA LEU A 130 6.06 -3.05 -6.23
C LEU A 130 7.27 -3.96 -6.40
N LYS A 131 7.07 -5.29 -6.34
CA LYS A 131 8.13 -6.29 -6.55
C LYS A 131 8.46 -6.48 -8.04
N GLN A 132 7.44 -6.45 -8.91
CA GLN A 132 7.63 -6.57 -10.37
C GLN A 132 8.39 -5.39 -10.95
N VAL A 133 8.17 -4.18 -10.42
CA VAL A 133 8.85 -2.96 -10.88
C VAL A 133 9.52 -2.28 -9.69
N PRO A 134 10.72 -2.74 -9.28
CA PRO A 134 11.43 -2.18 -8.15
C PRO A 134 11.73 -0.69 -8.32
N SER A 135 11.49 0.08 -7.26
CA SER A 135 11.84 1.50 -7.19
C SER A 135 12.16 1.89 -5.74
N LYS A 136 12.41 3.18 -5.48
CA LYS A 136 12.55 3.69 -4.10
C LYS A 136 11.31 3.40 -3.24
N HIS A 137 10.12 3.33 -3.85
CA HIS A 137 8.88 3.02 -3.14
C HIS A 137 8.82 1.58 -2.63
N THR A 138 9.52 0.63 -3.27
CA THR A 138 9.56 -0.77 -2.83
C THR A 138 10.19 -0.95 -1.44
N LYS A 139 10.96 0.06 -0.97
CA LYS A 139 11.60 0.06 0.35
C LYS A 139 10.76 0.73 1.44
N LEU A 140 9.61 1.31 1.08
CA LEU A 140 8.75 2.03 2.01
C LEU A 140 7.63 1.11 2.50
N ALA A 141 7.27 1.25 3.78
CA ALA A 141 6.06 0.63 4.30
C ALA A 141 4.81 1.27 3.69
N CYS A 142 3.72 0.51 3.59
CA CYS A 142 2.47 0.99 3.00
C CYS A 142 1.97 2.27 3.70
N SER A 143 2.07 2.33 5.03
CA SER A 143 1.64 3.48 5.82
C SER A 143 2.47 4.74 5.65
N PHE A 144 3.66 4.64 5.05
CA PHE A 144 4.49 5.82 4.78
C PHE A 144 3.75 6.80 3.85
N CYS A 145 3.09 6.26 2.82
CA CYS A 145 2.26 7.05 1.92
C CYS A 145 0.79 7.02 2.34
N HIS A 146 0.28 5.87 2.81
CA HIS A 146 -1.12 5.68 3.21
C HIS A 146 -1.27 5.81 4.73
N ASN A 147 -1.20 7.04 5.23
CA ASN A 147 -1.33 7.34 6.66
C ASN A 147 -2.77 7.34 7.19
N VAL A 148 -3.76 7.33 6.29
CA VAL A 148 -5.19 7.24 6.62
C VAL A 148 -5.79 6.11 5.78
N HIS A 149 -6.47 5.18 6.44
CA HIS A 149 -7.08 4.04 5.76
C HIS A 149 -8.12 4.50 4.74
N GLY A 150 -8.09 3.92 3.54
CA GLY A 150 -8.96 4.31 2.43
C GLY A 150 -8.57 5.61 1.70
N LYS A 151 -7.62 6.39 2.23
CA LYS A 151 -7.14 7.61 1.57
C LYS A 151 -6.04 7.28 0.56
N ILE A 152 -6.21 7.78 -0.67
CA ILE A 152 -5.16 7.73 -1.70
C ILE A 152 -4.36 9.04 -1.62
N PRO A 153 -3.06 8.99 -1.31
CA PRO A 153 -2.21 10.18 -1.26
C PRO A 153 -1.95 10.74 -2.66
N ALA A 154 -1.73 12.05 -2.74
CA ALA A 154 -1.29 12.68 -3.97
C ALA A 154 0.22 12.48 -4.15
N CYS A 155 0.66 12.14 -5.36
CA CYS A 155 2.08 12.02 -5.70
C CYS A 155 2.85 13.31 -5.38
N THR A 156 2.17 14.45 -5.53
CA THR A 156 2.70 15.80 -5.32
C THR A 156 3.01 16.15 -3.86
N GLN A 157 2.64 15.29 -2.90
CA GLN A 157 3.08 15.44 -1.50
C GLN A 157 4.61 15.31 -1.37
N CYS A 158 5.26 14.60 -2.29
CA CYS A 158 6.72 14.42 -2.29
C CYS A 158 7.38 14.66 -3.64
N HIS A 159 6.65 14.54 -4.76
CA HIS A 159 7.19 14.66 -6.11
C HIS A 159 6.79 15.98 -6.78
N LYS A 160 7.74 16.63 -7.44
CA LYS A 160 7.45 17.79 -8.29
C LYS A 160 6.96 17.34 -9.67
N PRO A 161 6.02 18.07 -10.29
CA PRO A 161 5.60 17.80 -11.66
C PRO A 161 6.74 18.04 -12.65
N HIS A 162 6.66 17.44 -13.83
CA HIS A 162 7.69 17.59 -14.87
C HIS A 162 7.57 18.90 -15.67
N SER A 163 6.47 19.64 -15.52
CA SER A 163 6.26 20.98 -16.06
C SER A 163 5.27 21.75 -15.20
N ALA A 164 5.23 23.08 -15.35
CA ALA A 164 4.34 23.96 -14.60
C ALA A 164 2.85 23.70 -14.92
N ASP A 165 2.55 23.17 -16.12
CA ASP A 165 1.20 22.91 -16.59
C ASP A 165 0.65 21.54 -16.12
N MET A 166 1.47 20.71 -15.44
CA MET A 166 1.06 19.39 -14.96
C MET A 166 0.58 19.45 -13.51
N GLY A 167 -0.67 19.04 -13.29
CA GLY A 167 -1.26 18.89 -11.96
C GLY A 167 -1.08 17.49 -11.37
N ALA A 168 -1.53 17.30 -10.12
CA ALA A 168 -1.49 16.00 -9.44
C ALA A 168 -2.29 14.91 -10.16
N ALA A 169 -3.35 15.28 -10.88
CA ALA A 169 -4.16 14.35 -11.66
C ALA A 169 -3.40 13.80 -12.88
N ASP A 170 -2.50 14.61 -13.46
CA ASP A 170 -1.74 14.26 -14.66
C ASP A 170 -0.69 13.19 -14.42
N CYS A 171 -0.20 13.03 -13.18
CA CYS A 171 0.84 12.04 -12.86
C CYS A 171 0.43 10.63 -13.30
N LYS A 172 -0.84 10.28 -13.12
CA LYS A 172 -1.40 8.96 -13.44
C LYS A 172 -1.59 8.71 -14.93
N ARG A 173 -1.45 9.73 -15.77
CA ARG A 173 -1.47 9.57 -17.24
C ARG A 173 -0.23 8.83 -17.75
N CYS A 174 0.87 8.93 -17.01
CA CYS A 174 2.16 8.37 -17.37
C CYS A 174 2.67 7.33 -16.36
N HIS A 175 2.44 7.57 -15.08
CA HIS A 175 2.95 6.74 -13.99
C HIS A 175 1.84 5.94 -13.34
N GLN A 176 2.08 4.66 -13.08
CA GLN A 176 1.14 3.85 -12.33
C GLN A 176 1.50 3.85 -10.84
N ALA A 177 0.48 3.94 -9.98
CA ALA A 177 0.65 3.65 -8.56
C ALA A 177 1.24 2.23 -8.38
N HIS A 178 2.16 2.11 -7.43
CA HIS A 178 2.92 0.88 -7.14
C HIS A 178 3.85 0.39 -8.27
N MET A 179 3.92 1.08 -9.42
CA MET A 179 4.88 0.81 -10.52
C MET A 179 5.34 2.14 -11.17
N PRO A 180 5.83 3.12 -10.40
CA PRO A 180 6.00 4.50 -10.90
C PRO A 180 7.01 4.62 -12.06
N THR A 181 7.93 3.67 -12.22
CA THR A 181 8.94 3.69 -13.29
C THR A 181 8.51 2.94 -14.55
N ALA A 182 7.42 2.17 -14.50
CA ALA A 182 6.82 1.53 -15.67
C ALA A 182 5.93 2.55 -16.39
N VAL A 183 6.56 3.48 -17.12
CA VAL A 183 5.86 4.56 -17.80
C VAL A 183 5.03 4.01 -18.97
N THR A 184 3.75 4.35 -18.96
CA THR A 184 2.76 3.99 -19.99
C THR A 184 1.89 5.20 -20.26
N TYR A 185 1.36 5.36 -21.46
CA TYR A 185 0.50 6.49 -21.80
C TYR A 185 -0.61 6.06 -22.75
N ALA A 186 -1.73 6.77 -22.70
CA ALA A 186 -2.87 6.53 -23.59
C ALA A 186 -2.63 7.13 -24.98
N SER A 187 -3.36 6.63 -25.98
CA SER A 187 -3.26 7.06 -27.38
C SER A 187 -3.73 8.50 -27.63
N ASP A 188 -4.37 9.13 -26.66
CA ASP A 188 -4.80 10.54 -26.68
C ASP A 188 -3.78 11.49 -26.01
N THR A 189 -2.62 10.97 -25.60
CA THR A 189 -1.59 11.79 -24.94
C THR A 189 -1.00 12.81 -25.91
N THR A 190 -1.08 14.08 -25.55
CA THR A 190 -0.67 15.20 -26.41
C THR A 190 0.85 15.35 -26.45
N ASN A 191 1.37 15.91 -27.55
CA ASN A 191 2.82 16.15 -27.72
C ASN A 191 3.41 17.03 -26.61
N LYS A 192 2.62 17.97 -26.07
CA LYS A 192 3.03 18.86 -24.97
C LYS A 192 3.35 18.08 -23.68
N MET A 193 2.61 16.99 -23.41
CA MET A 193 2.90 16.11 -22.27
C MET A 193 4.26 15.45 -22.43
N CYS A 194 4.57 14.97 -23.64
CA CYS A 194 5.87 14.38 -23.98
C CYS A 194 7.00 15.41 -23.87
N ALA A 195 6.76 16.66 -24.28
CA ALA A 195 7.72 17.77 -24.26
C ALA A 195 8.27 18.07 -22.84
N SER A 196 7.52 17.70 -21.79
CA SER A 196 7.96 17.85 -20.40
C SER A 196 9.23 17.05 -20.08
N CYS A 197 9.53 15.99 -20.85
CA CYS A 197 10.79 15.25 -20.77
C CYS A 197 11.56 15.24 -22.10
N HIS A 198 10.86 15.35 -23.23
CA HIS A 198 11.41 15.24 -24.58
C HIS A 198 11.37 16.57 -25.32
N LYS A 199 11.76 17.67 -24.66
CA LYS A 199 11.69 19.02 -25.22
C LYS A 199 12.36 19.13 -26.59
N GLN A 200 13.57 18.59 -26.75
CA GLN A 200 14.30 18.67 -28.01
C GLN A 200 13.56 17.96 -29.18
N ALA A 201 13.01 16.78 -28.94
CA ALA A 201 12.25 16.06 -29.98
C ALA A 201 10.97 16.80 -30.35
N PHE A 202 10.29 17.37 -29.36
CA PHE A 202 9.12 18.22 -29.56
C PHE A 202 9.48 19.47 -30.38
N ASP A 203 10.55 20.17 -30.02
CA ASP A 203 11.00 21.38 -30.70
C ASP A 203 11.38 21.08 -32.15
N HIS A 204 12.16 20.02 -32.40
CA HIS A 204 12.53 19.60 -33.75
C HIS A 204 11.30 19.28 -34.61
N LEU A 205 10.33 18.54 -34.05
CA LEU A 205 9.12 18.17 -34.78
C LEU A 205 8.27 19.43 -35.07
N ALA A 206 8.17 20.33 -34.10
CA ALA A 206 7.43 21.58 -34.23
C ALA A 206 8.10 22.56 -35.22
N SER A 207 9.42 22.52 -35.37
CA SER A 207 10.16 23.34 -36.34
C SER A 207 10.36 22.65 -37.70
N SER A 208 9.90 21.40 -37.87
CA SER A 208 10.08 20.66 -39.12
C SER A 208 9.10 21.13 -40.20
N ASP A 209 9.59 21.21 -41.44
CA ASP A 209 8.75 21.44 -42.63
C ASP A 209 8.09 20.14 -43.14
N ALA A 210 8.41 18.99 -42.56
CA ALA A 210 7.83 17.71 -42.94
C ALA A 210 6.38 17.57 -42.44
N LYS A 211 5.57 16.80 -43.17
CA LYS A 211 4.18 16.46 -42.79
C LYS A 211 4.06 15.80 -41.40
N HIS A 212 5.14 15.24 -40.87
CA HIS A 212 5.19 14.67 -39.53
C HIS A 212 4.89 15.70 -38.42
N LYS A 213 5.09 17.01 -38.67
CA LYS A 213 4.84 18.07 -37.69
C LYS A 213 3.42 18.05 -37.09
N THR A 214 2.43 17.55 -37.82
CA THR A 214 1.03 17.44 -37.36
C THR A 214 0.70 16.08 -36.72
N VAL A 215 1.63 15.14 -36.70
CA VAL A 215 1.44 13.79 -36.15
C VAL A 215 1.73 13.79 -34.66
N THR A 216 0.86 13.17 -33.86
CA THR A 216 1.09 13.07 -32.42
C THR A 216 2.17 12.04 -32.10
N CYS A 217 2.96 12.27 -31.06
CA CYS A 217 4.05 11.39 -30.63
C CYS A 217 3.58 9.94 -30.48
N VAL A 218 2.41 9.76 -29.85
CA VAL A 218 1.81 8.44 -29.57
C VAL A 218 1.28 7.72 -30.80
N THR A 219 1.12 8.41 -31.93
CA THR A 219 0.80 7.76 -33.21
C THR A 219 1.96 6.87 -33.67
N CYS A 220 3.20 7.34 -33.47
CA CYS A 220 4.40 6.59 -33.82
C CYS A 220 4.89 5.74 -32.63
N HIS A 221 5.01 6.35 -31.45
CA HIS A 221 5.47 5.73 -30.22
C HIS A 221 4.33 5.02 -29.47
N LYS A 222 3.67 4.07 -30.12
CA LYS A 222 2.56 3.28 -29.56
C LYS A 222 2.94 2.39 -28.37
N GLU A 223 1.90 1.99 -27.64
CA GLU A 223 1.84 0.93 -26.61
C GLU A 223 2.67 1.14 -25.34
N LYS A 224 3.97 1.40 -25.48
CA LYS A 224 4.88 1.51 -24.35
C LYS A 224 5.92 2.59 -24.56
N HIS A 225 6.29 3.22 -23.44
CA HIS A 225 7.39 4.17 -23.43
C HIS A 225 8.69 3.53 -23.94
N LYS A 226 9.49 4.32 -24.68
CA LYS A 226 10.70 3.91 -25.40
C LYS A 226 10.49 2.98 -26.60
N MET A 227 9.25 2.67 -27.00
CA MET A 227 9.03 2.01 -28.29
C MET A 227 9.36 3.00 -29.41
N VAL A 228 10.27 2.62 -30.32
CA VAL A 228 10.61 3.41 -31.51
C VAL A 228 10.27 2.57 -32.73
N PRO A 229 9.32 3.00 -33.60
CA PRO A 229 8.97 2.24 -34.79
C PRO A 229 10.08 2.35 -35.85
N THR A 230 10.14 1.36 -36.74
CA THR A 230 10.92 1.45 -37.98
C THR A 230 10.21 2.34 -38.99
N CYS A 231 10.92 3.09 -39.84
CA CYS A 231 10.30 3.90 -40.89
C CYS A 231 9.38 3.07 -41.81
N GLN A 232 9.79 1.84 -42.10
CA GLN A 232 9.12 0.90 -42.99
C GLN A 232 7.76 0.44 -42.47
N SER A 233 7.50 0.53 -41.16
CA SER A 233 6.18 0.14 -40.60
C SER A 233 5.04 1.02 -41.10
N CYS A 234 5.36 2.17 -41.71
CA CYS A 234 4.39 3.06 -42.34
C CYS A 234 4.74 3.46 -43.78
N HIS A 235 6.04 3.53 -44.13
CA HIS A 235 6.48 4.05 -45.43
C HIS A 235 6.82 2.98 -46.49
N GLY A 236 6.82 1.69 -46.16
CA GLY A 236 7.19 0.64 -47.10
C GLY A 236 8.63 0.80 -47.62
N ALA A 237 8.82 0.65 -48.93
CA ALA A 237 10.12 0.74 -49.62
C ALA A 237 10.16 1.93 -50.59
N PRO A 238 10.46 3.16 -50.12
CA PRO A 238 10.45 4.36 -50.96
C PRO A 238 11.65 4.45 -51.93
N HIS A 239 12.63 3.56 -51.80
CA HIS A 239 13.83 3.51 -52.66
C HIS A 239 13.99 2.13 -53.33
N PRO A 240 14.72 2.04 -54.46
CA PRO A 240 15.01 0.78 -55.12
C PRO A 240 15.76 -0.22 -54.22
N ALA A 241 15.54 -1.51 -54.44
CA ALA A 241 16.10 -2.59 -53.61
C ALA A 241 17.62 -2.52 -53.44
N GLY A 242 18.36 -2.16 -54.49
CA GLY A 242 19.82 -2.02 -54.43
C GLY A 242 20.30 -0.93 -53.45
N MET A 243 19.55 0.17 -53.32
CA MET A 243 19.88 1.23 -52.35
C MET A 243 19.55 0.78 -50.93
N LEU A 244 18.39 0.17 -50.72
CA LEU A 244 17.97 -0.33 -49.41
C LEU A 244 18.86 -1.49 -48.91
N ALA A 245 19.44 -2.28 -49.82
CA ALA A 245 20.41 -3.31 -49.49
C ALA A 245 21.74 -2.73 -49.00
N LYS A 246 22.17 -1.59 -49.56
CA LYS A 246 23.43 -0.93 -49.19
C LYS A 246 23.30 0.01 -47.98
N PHE A 247 22.14 0.66 -47.83
CA PHE A 247 21.87 1.65 -46.78
C PHE A 247 20.64 1.21 -45.97
N THR A 248 20.88 0.41 -44.94
CA THR A 248 19.80 -0.20 -44.13
C THR A 248 19.19 0.77 -43.11
N LYS A 249 19.85 1.89 -42.82
CA LYS A 249 19.39 2.93 -41.88
C LYS A 249 18.98 4.18 -42.63
N CYS A 250 17.68 4.42 -42.71
CA CYS A 250 17.13 5.60 -43.36
C CYS A 250 17.72 6.91 -42.79
N GLY A 251 17.99 6.93 -41.48
CA GLY A 251 18.47 8.12 -40.78
C GLY A 251 19.90 8.53 -41.07
N ASP A 252 20.70 7.67 -41.72
CA ASP A 252 22.06 8.03 -42.15
C ASP A 252 22.02 9.14 -43.20
N CYS A 253 20.96 9.16 -44.03
CA CYS A 253 20.64 10.27 -44.90
C CYS A 253 19.53 11.11 -44.27
N HIS A 254 18.36 10.57 -43.98
CA HIS A 254 17.15 11.36 -43.65
C HIS A 254 17.08 11.90 -42.20
N SER A 255 18.09 11.69 -41.36
CA SER A 255 18.09 12.04 -39.93
C SER A 255 16.98 11.29 -39.15
N THR A 256 16.25 11.96 -38.26
CA THR A 256 15.18 11.35 -37.46
C THR A 256 13.80 11.78 -37.96
N ALA A 257 12.75 11.02 -37.61
CA ALA A 257 11.37 11.44 -37.91
C ALA A 257 10.99 12.81 -37.31
N HIS A 258 11.66 13.21 -36.22
CA HIS A 258 11.46 14.53 -35.60
C HIS A 258 12.17 15.66 -36.34
N LYS A 259 13.19 15.37 -37.15
CA LYS A 259 14.01 16.35 -37.87
C LYS A 259 14.29 15.84 -39.29
N LEU A 260 13.25 15.38 -39.98
CA LEU A 260 13.40 14.65 -41.24
C LEU A 260 13.96 15.58 -42.32
N ASN A 261 15.02 15.15 -43.02
CA ASN A 261 15.63 15.88 -44.13
C ASN A 261 16.15 17.29 -43.80
N HIS A 262 16.33 17.61 -42.52
CA HIS A 262 16.99 18.86 -42.14
C HIS A 262 18.48 18.58 -41.93
N TRP A 263 19.17 18.38 -43.05
CA TRP A 263 20.62 18.26 -43.11
C TRP A 263 21.22 19.61 -42.73
N ASP A 264 21.75 19.71 -41.51
CA ASP A 264 22.50 20.91 -41.13
C ASP A 264 23.63 21.05 -42.16
N SER A 265 23.67 22.17 -42.88
CA SER A 265 24.57 22.45 -44.02
C SER A 265 26.08 22.46 -43.65
N ALA A 266 26.44 21.92 -42.48
CA ALA A 266 27.75 22.03 -41.84
C ALA A 266 28.44 20.68 -41.57
N LYS A 267 27.95 19.54 -42.09
CA LYS A 267 28.80 18.34 -42.19
C LYS A 267 29.25 18.15 -43.63
N LYS A 268 30.37 18.81 -43.99
CA LYS A 268 31.21 18.39 -45.12
C LYS A 268 31.35 16.87 -45.06
N ALA A 269 30.95 16.20 -46.13
CA ALA A 269 31.22 14.78 -46.30
C ALA A 269 32.71 14.50 -46.05
N PRO A 270 33.08 13.38 -45.41
CA PRO A 270 34.49 12.97 -45.43
C PRO A 270 34.88 12.84 -46.90
N ALA A 271 35.89 13.59 -47.31
CA ALA A 271 36.46 13.49 -48.65
C ALA A 271 36.77 12.02 -48.91
N SER A 272 36.23 11.49 -50.01
CA SER A 272 36.61 10.16 -50.47
C SER A 272 38.13 10.11 -50.58
N ALA A 273 38.77 9.22 -49.83
CA ALA A 273 40.20 9.01 -49.92
C ALA A 273 40.58 8.73 -51.39
N ALA A 274 41.46 9.56 -51.94
CA ALA A 274 42.02 9.35 -53.26
C ALA A 274 42.73 7.98 -53.31
N PRO A 275 42.67 7.25 -54.44
CA PRO A 275 43.34 5.97 -54.55
C PRO A 275 44.86 6.14 -54.38
N ALA A 276 45.46 5.29 -53.55
CA ALA A 276 46.89 5.30 -53.30
C ALA A 276 47.68 5.11 -54.62
N ALA A 277 48.59 6.03 -54.90
CA ALA A 277 49.53 5.93 -56.02
C ALA A 277 50.45 4.72 -55.82
N LYS A 278 50.56 3.89 -56.87
CA LYS A 278 51.46 2.74 -56.90
C LYS A 278 52.91 3.22 -56.85
N SER A 279 53.68 2.76 -55.87
CA SER A 279 55.11 3.01 -55.77
C SER A 279 55.88 2.19 -56.82
N ALA A 280 56.75 2.87 -57.57
CA ALA A 280 57.69 2.25 -58.50
C ALA A 280 58.83 1.52 -57.75
N PRO A 281 59.45 0.49 -58.36
CA PRO A 281 60.44 -0.35 -57.67
C PRO A 281 61.80 0.37 -57.59
N LYS A 282 62.42 0.37 -56.40
CA LYS A 282 63.78 0.88 -56.20
C LYS A 282 64.79 -0.08 -56.83
N LYS A 283 65.65 0.44 -57.70
CA LYS A 283 66.88 -0.24 -58.17
C LYS A 283 67.99 -0.08 -57.13
N LYS A 284 68.63 -1.22 -56.84
CA LYS A 284 69.93 -1.51 -56.20
C LYS A 284 70.50 -0.48 -55.24
#